data_AF-A0A7W8KJU5-F1
#
_entry.id   AF-A0A7W8KJU5-F1
#
_cell.length_a   1.000
_cell.length_b   1.000
_cell.length_c   1.000
_cell.angle_alpha   90.00
_cell.angle_beta   90.00
_cell.angle_gamma   90.00
#
_symmetry.space_group_name_H-M   'P 1'
#
loop_
_entity.id
_entity.type
_entity.pdbx_description
1 polymer ?
#
loop_
_entity_poly.entity_id
_entity_poly.type
_entity_poly.pdbx_seq_one_letter_code
_entity_poly.pdbx_strand_id
1 'polypeptide(L)' 'MATKLRIIQIDREEIVIKAATDKVITEAKKAMTAGGVFTVEKKGWVYHIAGQHIIRLEIEQDDDQDDDKA' A
#
# COMPACT_ATOMS: atom_id res chain seq x y z
N MET A 1 2.55 13.61 -8.47
CA MET A 1 3.07 12.41 -7.78
C MET A 1 2.18 12.01 -6.61
N ALA A 2 1.08 11.29 -6.87
CA ALA A 2 0.28 10.69 -5.81
C ALA A 2 0.47 9.18 -5.87
N THR A 3 1.33 8.62 -5.01
CA THR A 3 1.49 7.16 -4.96
C THR A 3 0.28 6.55 -4.27
N LYS A 4 -0.35 5.56 -4.91
CA LYS A 4 -1.48 4.83 -4.34
C LYS A 4 -1.04 3.42 -3.99
N LEU A 5 -1.22 3.05 -2.73
CA LEU A 5 -0.97 1.71 -2.24
C LEU A 5 -2.30 0.99 -2.05
N ARG A 6 -2.42 -0.20 -2.64
CA ARG A 6 -3.56 -1.09 -2.51
C ARG A 6 -3.12 -2.40 -1.86
N ILE A 7 -3.83 -2.79 -0.81
CA ILE A 7 -3.57 -4.00 -0.03
C ILE A 7 -4.77 -4.91 -0.21
N ILE A 8 -4.55 -6.11 -0.76
CA ILE A 8 -5.59 -7.11 -1.00
C ILE A 8 -5.43 -8.24 0.03
N GLN A 9 -6.49 -8.52 0.78
CA GLN A 9 -6.49 -9.49 1.86
C GLN A 9 -7.12 -10.85 1.46
N ILE A 10 -6.93 -11.87 2.29
CA ILE A 10 -7.35 -13.26 2.02
C ILE A 10 -8.85 -13.46 1.81
N ASP A 11 -9.65 -12.61 2.42
CA ASP A 11 -11.10 -12.51 2.32
C ASP A 11 -11.58 -11.62 1.17
N ARG A 12 -10.67 -11.14 0.31
CA ARG A 12 -10.90 -10.15 -0.75
C ARG A 12 -11.24 -8.75 -0.24
N GLU A 13 -10.98 -8.45 1.04
CA GLU A 13 -11.04 -7.07 1.51
C GLU A 13 -9.89 -6.25 0.89
N GLU A 14 -10.21 -5.00 0.48
CA GLU A 14 -9.27 -4.08 -0.16
C GLU A 14 -9.06 -2.83 0.70
N ILE A 15 -7.81 -2.57 1.05
CA ILE A 15 -7.40 -1.33 1.71
C ILE A 15 -6.62 -0.47 0.72
N VAL A 16 -7.27 0.59 0.25
CA VAL A 16 -6.63 1.66 -0.54
C VAL A 16 -6.14 2.78 0.37
N ILE A 17 -4.85 3.12 0.24
CA ILE A 17 -4.19 4.29 0.83
C ILE A 17 -3.80 5.21 -0.33
N LYS A 18 -4.44 6.37 -0.41
CA LYS A 18 -4.09 7.43 -1.37
C LYS A 18 -2.93 8.24 -0.80
N ALA A 19 -1.99 8.64 -1.65
CA ALA A 19 -0.76 9.34 -1.24
C ALA A 19 0.07 8.56 -0.20
N ALA A 20 0.25 7.26 -0.43
CA ALA A 20 1.11 6.43 0.38
C ALA A 20 2.57 6.91 0.28
N THR A 21 3.20 7.16 1.42
CA THR A 21 4.62 7.53 1.45
C THR A 21 5.50 6.30 1.25
N ASP A 22 6.75 6.51 0.82
CA ASP A 22 7.73 5.43 0.64
C ASP A 22 7.96 4.62 1.93
N LYS A 23 7.83 5.29 3.09
CA LYS A 23 7.89 4.63 4.40
C LYS A 23 6.77 3.61 4.55
N VAL A 24 5.52 4.01 4.28
CA VAL A 24 4.32 3.15 4.37
C VAL A 24 4.45 1.95 3.42
N ILE A 25 4.95 2.19 2.21
CA ILE A 25 5.18 1.13 1.23
C ILE A 25 6.24 0.14 1.72
N THR A 26 7.34 0.65 2.28
CA THR A 26 8.44 -0.19 2.80
C THR A 26 7.99 -1.03 3.99
N GLU A 27 7.21 -0.45 4.91
CA GLU A 27 6.64 -1.15 6.06
C GLU A 27 5.66 -2.25 5.61
N ALA A 28 4.79 -1.97 4.64
CA ALA A 28 3.89 -2.97 4.07
C ALA A 28 4.64 -4.15 3.44
N LYS A 29 5.68 -3.87 2.63
CA LYS A 29 6.53 -4.90 2.04
C LYS A 29 7.26 -5.74 3.09
N LYS A 30 7.78 -5.10 4.15
CA LYS A 30 8.47 -5.78 5.24
C LYS A 30 7.54 -6.69 6.04
N ALA A 31 6.31 -6.24 6.30
CA ALA A 31 5.32 -7.06 7.01
C ALA A 31 5.00 -8.35 6.26
N MET A 32 4.89 -8.30 4.92
CA MET A 32 4.65 -9.50 4.10
C MET A 32 5.78 -10.52 4.17
N THR A 33 7.04 -10.07 4.12
CA THR A 33 8.19 -10.99 4.04
C THR A 33 8.61 -11.56 5.39
N ALA A 34 8.42 -10.80 6.47
CA ALA A 34 8.82 -11.23 7.82
C ALA A 34 7.67 -11.86 8.63
N GLY A 35 6.47 -11.99 8.06
CA GLY A 35 5.27 -12.41 8.81
C GLY A 35 4.87 -11.40 9.90
N GLY A 36 5.24 -10.13 9.72
CA GLY A 36 4.99 -9.05 10.68
C GLY A 36 3.57 -8.48 10.57
N VAL A 37 3.26 -7.50 11.41
CA VAL A 37 2.00 -6.73 11.33
C VAL A 37 2.31 -5.38 10.69
N PHE A 38 1.51 -5.00 9.70
CA PHE A 38 1.51 -3.68 9.09
C PHE A 38 0.40 -2.84 9.71
N THR A 39 0.76 -1.71 10.31
CA THR A 39 -0.19 -0.78 10.94
C THR A 39 -0.40 0.42 10.03
N VAL A 40 -1.65 0.78 9.76
CA VAL A 40 -1.98 1.97 8.98
C VAL A 40 -3.21 2.68 9.53
N GLU A 41 -3.17 4.01 9.55
CA GLU A 41 -4.32 4.84 9.90
C GLU A 41 -5.10 5.24 8.64
N LYS A 42 -6.43 5.09 8.68
CA LYS A 42 -7.33 5.49 7.60
C LYS A 42 -8.67 5.97 8.18
N LYS A 43 -9.08 7.18 7.80
CA LYS A 43 -10.35 7.81 8.26
C LYS A 43 -10.49 7.87 9.80
N GLY A 44 -9.40 8.09 10.52
CA GLY A 44 -9.38 8.12 12.00
C GLY A 44 -9.43 6.73 12.67
N TRP A 45 -9.35 5.65 11.88
CA TRP A 45 -9.25 4.29 12.36
C TRP A 45 -7.85 3.74 12.16
N VAL A 46 -7.35 2.99 13.14
CA VAL A 46 -6.06 2.29 13.05
C VAL A 46 -6.31 0.83 12.69
N TYR A 47 -5.79 0.42 11.54
CA TYR A 47 -5.86 -0.94 11.03
C TYR A 47 -4.54 -1.67 11.34
N HIS A 48 -4.65 -2.91 11.83
CA HIS A 48 -3.52 -3.80 12.06
C HIS A 48 -3.66 -5.00 11.12
N ILE A 49 -2.79 -5.08 10.11
CA ILE A 49 -2.88 -6.04 9.03
C ILE A 49 -1.72 -7.04 9.18
N ALA A 50 -2.02 -8.27 9.57
CA ALA A 50 -1.01 -9.33 9.61
C ALA A 50 -0.52 -9.62 8.18
N GLY A 51 0.80 -9.65 7.96
CA GLY A 51 1.42 -9.85 6.66
C GLY A 51 1.01 -11.17 6.00
N GLN A 52 0.78 -12.22 6.80
CA GLN A 52 0.26 -13.51 6.34
C GLN A 52 -1.15 -13.44 5.71
N HIS A 53 -1.92 -12.39 5.99
CA HIS A 53 -3.25 -12.18 5.40
C HIS A 53 -3.22 -11.27 4.18
N ILE A 54 -2.07 -10.69 3.82
CA ILE A 54 -1.91 -9.89 2.61
C ILE A 54 -1.60 -10.84 1.45
N ILE A 55 -2.51 -10.93 0.49
CA ILE A 55 -2.29 -11.70 -0.74
C ILE A 55 -1.44 -10.89 -1.73
N ARG A 56 -1.70 -9.59 -1.85
CA ARG A 56 -1.06 -8.73 -2.85
C ARG A 56 -0.94 -7.29 -2.38
N LEU A 57 0.20 -6.67 -2.70
CA LEU A 57 0.39 -5.22 -2.65
C LEU A 57 0.50 -4.69 -4.09
N GLU A 58 -0.31 -3.71 -4.43
CA GLU A 58 -0.22 -2.98 -5.70
C GLU A 58 0.17 -1.53 -5.41
N ILE A 59 1.21 -1.05 -6.08
CA ILE A 59 1.72 0.32 -5.96
C ILE A 59 1.54 0.96 -7.33
N GLU A 60 0.67 1.96 -7.39
CA GLU A 60 0.44 2.78 -8.58
C GLU A 60 1.17 4.10 -8.35
N GLN A 61 2.16 4.39 -9.19
CA GLN A 61 2.81 5.69 -9.25
C GLN A 61 2.14 6.43 -10.40
N ASP A 62 1.48 7.57 -10.12
CA ASP A 62 1.12 8.53 -11.17
C ASP A 62 2.44 9.10 -11.72
N ASP A 63 2.99 8.41 -12.71
CA ASP A 63 3.90 9.01 -13.69
C ASP A 63 3.03 9.85 -14.61
N ASP A 64 2.93 11.15 -14.32
CA ASP A 64 2.79 12.13 -15.39
C ASP A 64 4.07 12.02 -16.22
N GLN A 65 4.10 11.06 -17.16
CA GLN A 65 4.99 11.18 -18.31
C GLN A 65 4.49 12.39 -19.10
N ASP A 66 5.12 13.53 -18.82
CA ASP A 66 5.40 14.56 -19.81
C ASP A 66 5.90 13.87 -21.09
N ASP A 67 4.98 13.64 -22.03
CA ASP A 67 5.30 13.57 -23.45
C ASP A 67 5.12 14.99 -24.05
N ASP A 68 5.80 15.95 -23.44
CA ASP A 68 6.33 17.10 -24.14
C ASP A 68 7.65 16.64 -24.79
N LYS A 69 7.57 16.12 -26.02
CA LYS A 69 8.74 15.95 -26.88
C LYS A 69 8.38 15.87 -28.38
N ALA A 70 8.59 17.03 -29.01
CA ALA A 70 9.21 17.27 -30.33
C ALA A 70 8.51 16.79 -31.61
#